data_AF-A0A4Q3VD78-F1
#
_entry.id   AF-A0A4Q3VD78-F1
#
_cell.length_a   1.000
_cell.length_b   1.000
_cell.length_c   1.000
_cell.angle_alpha   90.00
_cell.angle_beta   90.00
_cell.angle_gamma   90.00
#
_symmetry.space_group_name_H-M   'P 1'
#
loop_
_entity.id
_entity.type
_entity.pdbx_description
1 polymer ?
#
loop_
_entity_poly.entity_id
_entity_poly.type
_entity_poly.pdbx_seq_one_letter_code
_entity_poly.pdbx_strand_id
1 'polypeptide(L)'
;MVLNQARLSARVARARSAVAHGTAYRLGKGGFDPRAKLPHDSSKGCDCSGFVAWVCGLRRDQVNARKPWSKLLPWIETTMVRADAVGKQLVFVRISEPVAGCLVVYGDKGRSQGHIGVVTRVGPNKKSIDVVDCSSGQYKRTGEAIDERNGDFFINAGAIFVVLKEDFV
;
A
#
# COMPACT_ATOMS: atom_id res chain seq x y z
N MET A 1 1.18 -4.44 -22.53
CA MET A 1 1.96 -3.60 -21.59
C MET A 1 2.76 -4.52 -20.70
N VAL A 2 4.04 -4.24 -20.50
CA VAL A 2 4.92 -5.07 -19.67
C VAL A 2 5.17 -4.33 -18.35
N LEU A 3 5.30 -5.07 -17.24
CA LEU A 3 5.59 -4.46 -15.93
C LEU A 3 7.09 -4.27 -15.73
N ASN A 4 7.48 -3.08 -15.26
CA ASN A 4 8.85 -2.76 -14.89
C ASN A 4 9.26 -3.49 -13.60
N GLN A 5 9.96 -4.62 -13.78
CA GLN A 5 10.38 -5.46 -12.66
C GLN A 5 11.32 -4.74 -11.68
N ALA A 6 12.19 -3.85 -12.16
CA ALA A 6 13.11 -3.12 -11.29
C ALA A 6 12.35 -2.21 -10.31
N ARG A 7 11.29 -1.53 -10.76
CA ARG A 7 10.43 -0.70 -9.89
C ARG A 7 9.69 -1.55 -8.86
N LEU A 8 9.16 -2.70 -9.28
CA LEU A 8 8.46 -3.63 -8.40
C LEU A 8 9.40 -4.20 -7.32
N SER A 9 10.59 -4.66 -7.70
CA SER A 9 11.61 -5.13 -6.74
C SER A 9 12.04 -4.04 -5.76
N ALA A 10 12.19 -2.79 -6.22
CA ALA A 10 12.50 -1.67 -5.36
C ALA A 10 11.40 -1.41 -4.31
N ARG A 11 10.12 -1.58 -4.66
CA ARG A 11 9.02 -1.48 -3.69
C ARG A 11 9.06 -2.58 -2.65
N VAL A 12 9.36 -3.83 -3.03
CA VAL A 12 9.52 -4.93 -2.06
C VAL A 12 10.64 -4.62 -1.08
N ALA A 13 11.81 -4.21 -1.58
CA ALA A 13 12.95 -3.85 -0.74
C ALA A 13 12.60 -2.70 0.21
N ARG A 14 11.94 -1.66 -0.31
CA ARG A 14 11.50 -0.52 0.49
C ARG A 14 10.44 -0.86 1.53
N ALA A 15 9.49 -1.72 1.20
CA ALA A 15 8.48 -2.19 2.15
C ALA A 15 9.14 -2.95 3.31
N ARG A 16 10.04 -3.89 3.01
CA ARG A 16 10.78 -4.66 4.02
C ARG A 16 11.69 -3.80 4.88
N SER A 17 12.25 -2.71 4.34
CA SER A 17 13.11 -1.81 5.12
C SER A 17 12.38 -1.00 6.20
N ALA A 18 11.04 -1.11 6.29
CA ALA A 18 10.24 -0.45 7.32
C ALA A 18 9.76 -1.40 8.44
N VAL A 19 10.03 -2.70 8.32
CA VAL A 19 9.65 -3.71 9.31
C VAL A 19 10.47 -3.54 10.60
N ALA A 20 9.84 -3.76 11.76
CA ALA A 20 10.49 -3.79 13.08
C ALA A 20 11.24 -2.51 13.49
N HIS A 21 10.63 -1.34 13.23
CA HIS A 21 11.19 -0.03 13.57
C HIS A 21 10.44 0.70 14.71
N GLY A 22 9.60 0.01 15.47
CA GLY A 22 8.81 0.58 16.55
C GLY A 22 7.65 1.42 16.05
N THR A 23 7.11 1.10 14.88
CA THR A 23 6.02 1.90 14.29
C THR A 23 4.72 1.64 15.04
N ALA A 24 4.08 2.69 15.55
CA ALA A 24 2.78 2.63 16.17
C ALA A 24 1.65 2.85 15.15
N TYR A 25 0.60 2.03 15.24
CA TYR A 25 -0.56 2.24 14.37
C TYR A 25 -1.32 3.49 14.79
N ARG A 26 -1.44 4.46 13.88
CA ARG A 26 -2.19 5.71 14.07
C ARG A 26 -2.90 6.08 12.76
N LEU A 27 -4.23 6.02 12.78
CA LEU A 27 -5.07 6.34 11.62
C LEU A 27 -4.79 7.78 11.15
N GLY A 28 -4.60 7.95 9.83
CA GLY A 28 -4.30 9.24 9.21
C GLY A 28 -2.85 9.70 9.34
N LYS A 29 -1.94 8.88 9.88
CA LYS A 29 -0.53 9.22 10.09
C LYS A 29 0.44 8.48 9.14
N GLY A 30 1.66 9.01 9.05
CA GLY A 30 2.70 8.50 8.15
C GLY A 30 2.44 8.80 6.68
N GLY A 31 3.44 8.64 5.82
CA GLY A 31 3.31 8.81 4.36
C GLY A 31 3.29 10.26 3.85
N PHE A 32 3.61 11.25 4.67
CA PHE A 32 3.63 12.65 4.26
C PHE A 32 4.94 13.07 3.57
N ASP A 33 6.04 12.39 3.85
CA ASP A 33 7.32 12.63 3.16
C ASP A 33 7.80 11.35 2.45
N PRO A 34 7.68 11.25 1.11
CA PRO A 34 8.15 10.10 0.35
C PRO A 34 9.67 9.98 0.29
N ARG A 35 10.44 10.94 0.84
CA ARG A 35 11.90 10.87 0.92
C ARG A 35 12.40 10.50 2.31
N ALA A 36 11.52 10.44 3.30
CA ALA A 36 11.88 10.03 4.65
C ALA A 36 12.43 8.60 4.68
N LYS A 37 13.34 8.32 5.63
CA LYS A 37 13.93 6.98 5.82
C LYS A 37 12.89 5.93 6.22
N LEU A 38 11.86 6.33 6.98
CA LEU A 38 10.79 5.47 7.46
C LEU A 38 9.43 6.14 7.17
N PRO A 39 8.35 5.35 7.06
CA PRO A 39 7.03 5.85 6.67
C PRO A 39 6.31 6.62 7.79
N HIS A 40 6.68 6.37 9.06
CA HIS A 40 5.99 6.93 10.20
C HIS A 40 6.37 8.39 10.48
N ASP A 41 5.50 9.13 11.16
CA ASP A 41 5.80 10.49 11.59
C ASP A 41 6.77 10.55 12.79
N SER A 42 7.04 11.75 13.30
CA SER A 42 7.91 11.97 14.46
C SER A 42 7.41 11.32 15.76
N SER A 43 6.12 11.00 15.86
CA SER A 43 5.52 10.26 16.98
C SER A 43 5.53 8.74 16.76
N LYS A 44 6.23 8.28 15.71
CA LYS A 44 6.22 6.91 15.19
C LYS A 44 4.84 6.44 14.71
N GLY A 45 3.93 7.36 14.40
CA GLY A 45 2.59 7.06 13.91
C GLY A 45 2.57 6.75 12.42
N CYS A 46 1.93 5.64 12.03
CA CYS A 46 1.63 5.31 10.64
C CYS A 46 0.30 4.52 10.52
N ASP A 47 -0.37 4.60 9.37
CA ASP A 47 -1.45 3.69 8.98
C ASP A 47 -1.13 2.93 7.67
N CYS A 48 -2.05 2.08 7.23
CA CYS A 48 -1.88 1.23 6.03
C CYS A 48 -1.66 2.05 4.75
N SER A 49 -2.48 3.09 4.54
CA SER A 49 -2.42 3.92 3.33
C SER A 49 -1.23 4.88 3.33
N GLY A 50 -0.85 5.44 4.48
CA GLY A 50 0.37 6.23 4.65
C GLY A 50 1.63 5.41 4.40
N PHE A 51 1.67 4.17 4.91
CA PHE A 51 2.77 3.24 4.62
C PHE A 51 2.91 2.99 3.12
N VAL A 52 1.81 2.66 2.44
CA VAL A 52 1.84 2.34 1.00
C VAL A 52 2.15 3.57 0.16
N ALA A 53 1.64 4.76 0.51
CA ALA A 53 2.02 6.01 -0.15
C ALA A 53 3.54 6.20 -0.10
N TRP A 54 4.15 6.02 1.08
CA TRP A 54 5.61 6.09 1.24
C TRP A 54 6.34 5.04 0.40
N VAL A 55 5.91 3.76 0.40
CA VAL A 55 6.54 2.72 -0.44
C VAL A 55 6.48 3.09 -1.92
N CYS A 56 5.37 3.65 -2.38
CA CYS A 56 5.19 4.10 -3.76
C CYS A 56 5.96 5.37 -4.11
N GLY A 57 6.66 6.01 -3.15
CA GLY A 57 7.34 7.29 -3.39
C GLY A 57 6.36 8.45 -3.57
N LEU A 58 5.14 8.31 -3.07
CA LEU A 58 4.09 9.32 -3.13
C LEU A 58 3.88 9.96 -1.75
N ARG A 59 3.48 11.24 -1.75
CA ARG A 59 2.87 11.84 -0.57
C ARG A 59 1.46 11.27 -0.39
N ARG A 60 0.95 11.08 0.83
CA ARG A 60 -0.45 10.69 0.98
C ARG A 60 -1.42 11.84 0.68
N ASP A 61 -1.01 13.07 0.98
CA ASP A 61 -1.74 14.29 0.68
C ASP A 61 -1.37 14.78 -0.72
N GLN A 62 -2.31 14.62 -1.64
CA GLN A 62 -2.07 14.91 -3.05
C GLN A 62 -2.58 16.28 -3.46
N VAL A 63 -3.40 16.94 -2.64
CA VAL A 63 -3.99 18.26 -2.91
C VAL A 63 -2.96 19.26 -3.47
N ASN A 64 -1.74 19.26 -2.92
CA ASN A 64 -0.65 20.16 -3.30
C ASN A 64 0.36 19.58 -4.30
N ALA A 65 0.15 18.37 -4.81
CA ALA A 65 1.08 17.70 -5.74
C ALA A 65 1.12 18.33 -7.13
N ARG A 66 0.19 19.26 -7.45
CA ARG A 66 0.06 19.96 -8.75
C ARG A 66 0.04 19.01 -9.97
N LYS A 67 -0.41 17.77 -9.77
CA LYS A 67 -0.61 16.80 -10.85
C LYS A 67 -2.03 16.93 -11.41
N PRO A 68 -2.27 16.65 -12.71
CA PRO A 68 -3.63 16.73 -13.29
C PRO A 68 -4.66 15.88 -12.55
N TRP A 69 -4.23 14.77 -11.96
CA TRP A 69 -5.06 13.84 -11.21
C TRP A 69 -5.24 14.19 -9.72
N SER A 70 -4.50 15.17 -9.18
CA SER A 70 -4.45 15.40 -7.74
C SER A 70 -5.80 15.81 -7.12
N LYS A 71 -6.65 16.52 -7.88
CA LYS A 71 -8.00 16.87 -7.43
C LYS A 71 -8.96 15.67 -7.40
N LEU A 72 -8.69 14.67 -8.23
CA LEU A 72 -9.49 13.44 -8.34
C LEU A 72 -9.04 12.35 -7.38
N LEU A 73 -7.81 12.46 -6.87
CA LEU A 73 -7.22 11.59 -5.86
C LEU A 73 -6.48 12.46 -4.82
N PRO A 74 -7.19 13.30 -4.05
CA PRO A 74 -6.58 14.28 -3.14
C PRO A 74 -5.94 13.65 -1.91
N TRP A 75 -6.34 12.43 -1.57
CA TRP A 75 -5.86 11.67 -0.44
C TRP A 75 -5.72 10.20 -0.83
N ILE A 76 -4.53 9.65 -0.59
CA ILE A 76 -4.29 8.21 -0.77
C ILE A 76 -4.86 7.48 0.44
N GLU A 77 -6.03 6.86 0.25
CA GLU A 77 -6.63 5.89 1.16
C GLU A 77 -7.26 4.73 0.38
N THR A 78 -7.62 3.66 1.08
CA THR A 78 -8.00 2.36 0.53
C THR A 78 -9.14 2.41 -0.48
N THR A 79 -10.19 3.19 -0.21
CA THR A 79 -11.37 3.30 -1.07
C THR A 79 -11.06 4.03 -2.36
N MET A 80 -10.33 5.14 -2.28
CA MET A 80 -9.90 5.96 -3.41
C MET A 80 -8.86 5.26 -4.27
N VAL A 81 -7.91 4.53 -3.68
CA VAL A 81 -6.97 3.67 -4.43
C VAL A 81 -7.75 2.63 -5.22
N ARG A 82 -8.70 1.94 -4.59
CA ARG A 82 -9.53 0.94 -5.25
C ARG A 82 -10.39 1.56 -6.36
N ALA A 83 -11.03 2.70 -6.10
CA ALA A 83 -11.89 3.39 -7.06
C ALA A 83 -11.12 3.88 -8.29
N ASP A 84 -9.90 4.41 -8.10
CA ASP A 84 -9.02 4.78 -9.21
C ASP A 84 -8.61 3.54 -10.03
N ALA A 85 -8.16 2.48 -9.35
CA ALA A 85 -7.67 1.25 -9.97
C ALA A 85 -8.70 0.50 -10.83
N VAL A 86 -9.99 0.60 -10.51
CA VAL A 86 -11.08 -0.02 -11.29
C VAL A 86 -11.79 0.97 -12.22
N GLY A 87 -11.49 2.27 -12.09
CA GLY A 87 -12.18 3.34 -12.78
C GLY A 87 -11.27 4.03 -13.79
N LYS A 88 -10.95 5.30 -13.53
CA LYS A 88 -10.18 6.15 -14.47
C LYS A 88 -8.71 5.76 -14.59
N GLN A 89 -8.19 5.02 -13.62
CA GLN A 89 -6.80 4.55 -13.58
C GLN A 89 -5.80 5.69 -13.83
N LEU A 90 -5.92 6.74 -13.03
CA LEU A 90 -5.10 7.95 -13.15
C LEU A 90 -3.69 7.70 -12.59
N VAL A 91 -3.62 7.01 -11.45
CA VAL A 91 -2.38 6.71 -10.73
C VAL A 91 -2.25 5.22 -10.51
N PHE A 92 -3.34 4.55 -10.16
CA PHE A 92 -3.40 3.15 -9.82
C PHE A 92 -4.08 2.37 -10.95
N VAL A 93 -3.55 1.18 -11.27
CA VAL A 93 -4.09 0.32 -12.32
C VAL A 93 -4.27 -1.07 -11.75
N ARG A 94 -5.46 -1.65 -11.92
CA ARG A 94 -5.70 -3.04 -11.51
C ARG A 94 -4.94 -4.02 -12.42
N ILE A 95 -4.35 -5.04 -11.82
CA ILE A 95 -3.82 -6.21 -12.52
C ILE A 95 -4.62 -7.46 -12.16
N SER A 96 -4.67 -8.43 -13.07
CA SER A 96 -5.46 -9.66 -12.91
C SER A 96 -4.83 -10.65 -11.94
N GLU A 97 -3.50 -10.66 -11.85
CA GLU A 97 -2.73 -11.61 -11.07
C GLU A 97 -1.71 -10.90 -10.18
N PRO A 98 -1.43 -11.43 -8.97
CA PRO A 98 -0.45 -10.82 -8.09
C PRO A 98 0.96 -10.97 -8.65
N VAL A 99 1.77 -9.93 -8.44
CA VAL A 99 3.22 -9.96 -8.65
C VAL A 99 3.89 -9.33 -7.43
N ALA A 100 5.09 -9.79 -7.08
CA ALA A 100 5.85 -9.14 -6.02
C ALA A 100 6.07 -7.65 -6.38
N GLY A 101 5.89 -6.76 -5.41
CA GLY A 101 5.97 -5.31 -5.57
C GLY A 101 4.66 -4.62 -5.97
N CYS A 102 3.61 -5.38 -6.32
CA CYS A 102 2.28 -4.80 -6.46
C CYS A 102 1.65 -4.51 -5.08
N LEU A 103 0.56 -3.74 -5.10
CA LEU A 103 -0.28 -3.47 -3.96
C LEU A 103 -1.44 -4.48 -3.93
N VAL A 104 -1.90 -4.81 -2.73
CA VAL A 104 -3.15 -5.55 -2.52
C VAL A 104 -4.09 -4.68 -1.67
N VAL A 105 -5.31 -4.44 -2.15
CA VAL A 105 -6.22 -3.45 -1.55
C VAL A 105 -7.67 -3.88 -1.58
N TYR A 106 -8.39 -3.62 -0.49
CA TYR A 106 -9.86 -3.52 -0.49
C TYR A 106 -10.29 -2.24 0.20
N GLY A 107 -11.35 -1.62 -0.31
CA GLY A 107 -11.93 -0.40 0.26
C GLY A 107 -12.85 -0.70 1.44
N ASP A 108 -13.33 0.38 2.05
CA ASP A 108 -14.29 0.32 3.14
C ASP A 108 -15.60 -0.35 2.69
N LYS A 109 -16.25 -1.09 3.60
CA LYS A 109 -17.54 -1.75 3.39
C LYS A 109 -18.45 -1.51 4.59
N GLY A 110 -19.38 -0.56 4.46
CA GLY A 110 -20.29 -0.16 5.53
C GLY A 110 -19.51 0.34 6.75
N ARG A 111 -19.57 -0.40 7.87
CA ARG A 111 -18.81 -0.08 9.09
C ARG A 111 -17.39 -0.67 9.13
N SER A 112 -17.01 -1.45 8.12
CA SER A 112 -15.69 -2.10 8.06
C SER A 112 -14.69 -1.22 7.32
N GLN A 113 -13.54 -0.97 7.94
CA GLN A 113 -12.44 -0.24 7.34
C GLN A 113 -11.73 -1.10 6.29
N GLY A 114 -11.36 -0.47 5.18
CA GLY A 114 -10.52 -1.05 4.14
C GLY A 114 -9.11 -1.33 4.64
N HIS A 115 -8.32 -1.99 3.80
CA HIS A 115 -6.92 -2.23 4.08
C HIS A 115 -6.09 -2.30 2.81
N ILE A 116 -4.80 -1.99 2.94
CA ILE A 116 -3.85 -2.01 1.84
C ILE A 116 -2.47 -2.46 2.32
N GLY A 117 -1.77 -3.22 1.49
CA GLY A 117 -0.42 -3.70 1.74
C GLY A 117 0.37 -3.86 0.45
N VAL A 118 1.65 -4.21 0.59
CA VAL A 118 2.58 -4.46 -0.51
C VAL A 118 2.84 -5.96 -0.58
N VAL A 119 2.59 -6.57 -1.73
CA VAL A 119 2.90 -7.98 -1.96
C VAL A 119 4.42 -8.14 -2.04
N THR A 120 5.01 -8.94 -1.16
CA THR A 120 6.47 -9.16 -1.12
C THR A 120 6.87 -10.52 -1.70
N ARG A 121 5.96 -11.49 -1.68
CA ARG A 121 6.13 -12.80 -2.30
C ARG A 121 4.80 -13.29 -2.85
N VAL A 122 4.86 -13.98 -3.98
CA VAL A 122 3.73 -14.74 -4.55
C VAL A 122 4.06 -16.22 -4.43
N GLY A 123 3.16 -16.98 -3.82
CA GLY A 123 3.31 -18.41 -3.65
C GLY A 123 3.02 -19.21 -4.93
N PRO A 124 3.20 -20.54 -4.88
CA PRO A 124 2.92 -21.42 -6.01
C PRO A 124 1.51 -21.23 -6.58
N ASN A 125 1.39 -21.30 -7.91
CA ASN A 125 0.13 -21.13 -8.64
C ASN A 125 -0.60 -19.81 -8.36
N LYS A 126 0.10 -18.80 -7.80
CA LYS A 126 -0.47 -17.47 -7.48
C LYS A 126 -1.64 -17.52 -6.49
N LYS A 127 -1.72 -18.57 -5.67
CA LYS A 127 -2.82 -18.82 -4.73
C LYS A 127 -2.61 -18.25 -3.33
N SER A 128 -1.37 -17.91 -2.98
CA SER A 128 -1.03 -17.28 -1.71
C SER A 128 -0.06 -16.13 -1.94
N ILE A 129 -0.06 -15.19 -1.01
CA ILE A 129 0.83 -14.03 -1.03
C ILE A 129 1.38 -13.80 0.37
N ASP A 130 2.61 -13.31 0.44
CA ASP A 130 3.09 -12.62 1.63
C ASP A 130 3.01 -11.12 1.36
N VAL A 131 2.74 -10.38 2.42
CA VAL A 131 2.53 -8.93 2.37
C VAL A 131 3.29 -8.26 3.50
N VAL A 132 3.79 -7.06 3.23
CA VAL A 132 4.10 -6.10 4.28
C VAL A 132 2.97 -5.08 4.32
N ASP A 133 2.44 -4.84 5.51
CA ASP A 133 1.36 -3.88 5.74
C ASP A 133 1.51 -3.18 7.09
N CYS A 134 0.84 -2.05 7.27
CA CYS A 134 0.75 -1.36 8.56
C CYS A 134 -0.64 -1.58 9.17
N SER A 135 -0.78 -2.35 10.25
CA SER A 135 -2.10 -2.69 10.81
C SER A 135 -2.23 -2.53 12.33
N SER A 136 -3.45 -2.15 12.74
CA SER A 136 -3.80 -2.02 14.16
C SER A 136 -3.81 -3.36 14.89
N GLY A 137 -4.23 -4.44 14.20
CA GLY A 137 -4.24 -5.79 14.77
C GLY A 137 -2.82 -6.30 15.09
N GLN A 138 -1.87 -6.08 14.18
CA GLN A 138 -0.47 -6.42 14.41
C GLN A 138 0.12 -5.61 15.57
N TYR A 139 -0.11 -4.30 15.57
CA TYR A 139 0.37 -3.40 16.61
C TYR A 139 -0.13 -3.80 18.01
N LYS A 140 -1.43 -4.10 18.14
CA LYS A 140 -2.02 -4.55 19.41
C LYS A 140 -1.39 -5.85 19.94
N ARG A 141 -0.95 -6.73 19.03
CA ARG A 141 -0.38 -8.05 19.38
C ARG A 141 1.11 -7.98 19.69
N THR A 142 1.86 -7.13 18.99
CA THR A 142 3.34 -7.19 18.97
C THR A 142 4.03 -5.89 19.35
N GLY A 143 3.32 -4.77 19.39
CA GLY A 143 3.91 -3.44 19.51
C GLY A 143 4.47 -2.90 18.19
N GLU A 144 4.46 -3.68 17.11
CA GLU A 144 4.92 -3.28 15.77
C GLU A 144 3.75 -3.21 14.80
N ALA A 145 3.49 -2.04 14.21
CA ALA A 145 2.40 -1.90 13.25
C ALA A 145 2.78 -2.40 11.86
N ILE A 146 4.05 -2.25 11.47
CA ILE A 146 4.59 -2.65 10.16
C ILE A 146 5.33 -3.98 10.31
N ASP A 147 4.82 -5.01 9.65
CA ASP A 147 5.37 -6.36 9.70
C ASP A 147 5.11 -7.12 8.39
N GLU A 148 5.88 -8.17 8.13
CA GLU A 148 5.68 -9.09 7.01
C GLU A 148 4.92 -10.33 7.46
N ARG A 149 3.86 -10.71 6.74
CA ARG A 149 3.00 -11.85 7.09
C ARG A 149 2.29 -12.44 5.88
N ASN A 150 1.69 -13.62 6.08
CA ASN A 150 0.77 -14.19 5.10
C ASN A 150 -0.42 -13.23 4.85
N GLY A 151 -0.74 -13.01 3.58
CA GLY A 151 -1.76 -12.08 3.12
C GLY A 151 -3.08 -12.73 2.70
N ASP A 152 -3.36 -13.98 3.06
CA ASP A 152 -4.59 -14.68 2.62
C ASP A 152 -5.87 -13.98 3.12
N PHE A 153 -5.78 -13.23 4.22
CA PHE A 153 -6.89 -12.41 4.71
C PHE A 153 -7.30 -11.31 3.71
N PHE A 154 -6.37 -10.79 2.90
CA PHE A 154 -6.72 -9.88 1.80
C PHE A 154 -7.51 -10.61 0.70
N ILE A 155 -7.09 -11.83 0.35
CA ILE A 155 -7.77 -12.65 -0.66
C ILE A 155 -9.20 -12.94 -0.20
N ASN A 156 -9.37 -13.35 1.06
CA ASN A 156 -10.67 -13.61 1.66
C ASN A 156 -11.57 -12.35 1.73
N ALA A 157 -10.98 -11.16 1.85
CA ALA A 157 -11.71 -9.90 1.82
C ALA A 157 -12.18 -9.47 0.41
N GLY A 158 -11.77 -10.21 -0.64
CA GLY A 158 -12.01 -9.86 -2.03
C GLY A 158 -11.17 -8.66 -2.50
N ALA A 159 -9.92 -8.59 -2.02
CA ALA A 159 -8.98 -7.56 -2.44
C ALA A 159 -8.65 -7.65 -3.94
N ILE A 160 -8.23 -6.52 -4.50
CA ILE A 160 -7.69 -6.45 -5.86
C ILE A 160 -6.18 -6.19 -5.81
N PHE A 161 -5.49 -6.60 -6.87
CA PHE A 161 -4.08 -6.31 -7.07
C PHE A 161 -3.91 -5.07 -7.94
N VAL A 162 -2.99 -4.20 -7.55
CA VAL A 162 -2.85 -2.85 -8.11
C VAL A 162 -1.38 -2.51 -8.30
N VAL A 163 -1.04 -1.83 -9.38
CA VAL A 163 0.28 -1.23 -9.62
C VAL A 163 0.12 0.27 -9.85
N LEU A 164 1.23 1.02 -9.86
CA LEU A 164 1.18 2.38 -10.36
C LEU A 164 1.11 2.35 -11.88
N LYS A 165 0.42 3.33 -12.48
CA LYS A 165 0.30 3.46 -13.93
C LYS A 165 1.66 3.58 -14.60
N GLU A 166 2.61 4.22 -13.94
CA GLU A 166 3.99 4.35 -14.42
C GLU A 166 4.76 3.03 -14.42
N ASP A 167 4.28 1.95 -13.78
CA ASP A 167 4.97 0.67 -13.81
C ASP A 167 4.89 -0.03 -15.15
N PHE A 168 3.95 0.38 -16.01
CA PHE A 168 3.90 -0.14 -17.37
C PHE A 168 4.96 0.52 -18.24
N VAL A 169 5.69 -0.33 -18.96
CA VAL A 169 6.58 0.02 -20.07
C VAL A 169 5.99 -0.45 -21.40
#